data_AF-A0A8S0FTP5-F1
#
_entry.id   AF-A0A8S0FTP5-F1
#
_cell.length_a   1.000
_cell.length_b   1.000
_cell.length_c   1.000
_cell.angle_alpha   90.00
_cell.angle_beta   90.00
_cell.angle_gamma   90.00
#
_symmetry.space_group_name_H-M   'P 1'
#
loop_
_entity.id
_entity.type
_entity.pdbx_description
1 polymer ?
#
loop_
_entity_poly.entity_id
_entity_poly.type
_entity_poly.pdbx_seq_one_letter_code
_entity_poly.pdbx_strand_id
1 'polypeptide(L)'
;MFLSPDKNGQMTIYQTSGNPYGHIIMRGGKKPNYHADDIAAACDTLHEFDLPEHLVVDFSHGNCQKQHRRQLEVCEDICQQIRNGSTAIAGIMAESFLREGTLRRLPELWRKVSCAKERKKSSAVSRSLTVNPLPTRVWAGKIPNAWFAAKNSPLR
;
A
#
# COMPACT_ATOMS: atom_id res chain seq x y z
N MET A 1 26.80 8.11 -7.98
CA MET A 1 26.96 8.51 -9.39
C MET A 1 26.32 7.44 -10.27
N PHE A 2 25.48 7.80 -11.23
CA PHE A 2 24.82 6.85 -12.15
C PHE A 2 24.63 7.45 -13.54
N LEU A 3 24.42 6.59 -14.55
CA LEU A 3 24.16 7.02 -15.94
C LEU A 3 22.65 7.12 -16.18
N SER A 4 22.20 8.24 -16.74
CA SER A 4 20.81 8.45 -17.13
C SER A 4 20.72 9.42 -18.31
N PRO A 5 19.69 9.33 -19.17
CA PRO A 5 19.43 10.34 -20.19
C PRO A 5 19.18 11.72 -19.56
N ASP A 6 19.65 12.77 -20.22
CA ASP A 6 19.25 14.16 -19.95
C ASP A 6 17.89 14.48 -20.55
N LYS A 7 17.43 15.72 -20.36
CA LYS A 7 16.13 16.19 -20.88
C LYS A 7 16.05 16.15 -22.41
N ASN A 8 17.18 16.06 -23.11
CA ASN A 8 17.29 15.96 -24.56
C ASN A 8 17.54 14.52 -25.04
N GLY A 9 17.56 13.53 -24.12
CA GLY A 9 17.77 12.12 -24.43
C GLY A 9 19.24 11.70 -24.57
N GLN A 10 20.20 12.58 -24.26
CA GLN A 10 21.63 12.25 -24.32
C GLN A 10 22.09 11.59 -23.01
N MET A 11 22.89 10.53 -23.12
CA MET A 11 23.40 9.83 -21.94
C MET A 11 24.39 10.70 -21.17
N THR A 12 24.09 10.95 -19.89
CA THR A 12 24.87 11.80 -19.01
C THR A 12 25.13 11.10 -17.67
N ILE A 13 26.24 11.45 -17.01
CA ILE A 13 26.57 11.00 -15.67
C ILE A 13 25.93 11.96 -14.66
N TYR A 14 25.06 11.43 -13.80
CA TYR A 14 24.43 12.17 -12.71
C TYR A 14 25.08 11.85 -11.36
N GLN A 15 25.34 12.90 -10.59
CA GLN A 15 25.66 12.82 -9.17
C GLN A 15 24.53 13.46 -8.38
N THR A 16 23.92 12.71 -7.47
CA THR A 16 22.85 13.19 -6.60
C THR A 16 23.36 13.37 -5.18
N SER A 17 22.72 14.28 -4.44
CA SER A 17 22.95 14.50 -3.02
C SER A 17 22.34 13.41 -2.11
N GLY A 18 21.62 12.45 -2.69
CA GLY A 18 20.76 11.54 -1.94
C GLY A 18 19.39 12.16 -1.58
N ASN A 19 18.45 11.30 -1.16
CA ASN A 19 17.14 11.70 -0.67
C ASN A 19 17.03 11.31 0.81
N PRO A 20 16.99 12.27 1.75
CA PRO A 20 16.89 11.97 3.18
C PRO A 20 15.49 11.50 3.61
N TYR A 21 14.48 11.63 2.75
CA TYR A 21 13.08 11.30 3.06
C TYR A 21 12.70 9.86 2.68
N GLY A 22 13.68 8.96 2.64
CA GLY A 22 13.45 7.53 2.44
C GLY A 22 12.70 6.92 3.61
N HIS A 23 11.80 5.97 3.34
CA HIS A 23 11.10 5.20 4.36
C HIS A 23 10.87 3.78 3.88
N ILE A 24 10.63 2.87 4.81
CA ILE A 24 10.37 1.46 4.50
C ILE A 24 8.87 1.21 4.27
N ILE A 25 8.57 0.24 3.40
CA ILE A 25 7.21 -0.22 3.15
C ILE A 25 7.10 -1.71 3.49
N MET A 26 6.31 -2.02 4.50
CA MET A 26 5.98 -3.39 4.92
C MET A 26 4.88 -3.93 4.00
N ARG A 27 5.28 -4.71 2.98
CA ARG A 27 4.39 -5.19 1.90
C ARG A 27 4.20 -6.71 1.81
N GLY A 28 4.68 -7.42 2.81
CA GLY A 28 4.69 -8.88 2.90
C GLY A 28 5.70 -9.55 1.97
N GLY A 29 5.94 -10.83 2.23
CA GLY A 29 6.82 -11.69 1.44
C GLY A 29 6.21 -13.07 1.27
N LYS A 30 6.92 -14.11 1.74
CA LYS A 30 6.35 -15.47 1.86
C LYS A 30 5.23 -15.52 2.91
N LYS A 31 5.39 -14.75 3.98
CA LYS A 31 4.40 -14.53 5.03
C LYS A 31 4.05 -13.02 5.06
N PRO A 32 2.85 -12.66 5.53
CA PRO A 32 2.53 -11.27 5.88
C PRO A 32 3.51 -10.74 6.93
N ASN A 33 3.78 -9.44 6.90
CA ASN A 33 4.71 -8.77 7.83
C ASN A 33 4.13 -7.47 8.41
N TYR A 34 2.84 -7.51 8.75
CA TYR A 34 2.12 -6.35 9.28
C TYR A 34 1.78 -6.48 10.78
N HIS A 35 2.09 -7.62 11.40
CA HIS A 35 1.79 -7.85 12.81
C HIS A 35 2.69 -6.99 13.71
N ALA A 36 2.26 -6.77 14.95
CA ALA A 36 2.99 -5.91 15.89
C ALA A 36 4.45 -6.35 16.09
N ASP A 37 4.70 -7.65 16.18
CA ASP A 37 6.05 -8.22 16.34
C ASP A 37 6.93 -7.96 15.10
N ASP A 38 6.35 -8.04 13.90
CA ASP A 38 7.07 -7.77 12.65
C ASP A 38 7.43 -6.29 12.52
N ILE A 39 6.54 -5.41 12.99
CA ILE A 39 6.73 -3.96 13.00
C ILE A 39 7.80 -3.59 14.03
N ALA A 40 7.75 -4.17 15.23
CA ALA A 40 8.76 -3.97 16.26
C ALA A 40 10.14 -4.41 15.76
N ALA A 41 10.26 -5.60 15.18
CA ALA A 41 11.53 -6.09 14.63
C ALA A 41 12.06 -5.17 13.50
N ALA A 42 11.18 -4.60 12.68
CA ALA A 42 11.57 -3.65 11.66
C ALA A 42 12.05 -2.31 12.26
N CYS A 43 11.38 -1.82 13.30
CA CYS A 43 11.82 -0.64 14.06
C CYS A 43 13.17 -0.86 14.75
N ASP A 44 13.37 -2.02 15.38
CA ASP A 44 14.66 -2.37 16.00
C ASP A 44 15.79 -2.36 14.97
N THR A 45 15.53 -2.92 13.78
CA THR A 45 16.51 -2.87 12.68
C THR A 45 16.77 -1.43 12.24
N LEU A 46 15.75 -0.58 12.11
CA LEU A 46 15.94 0.82 11.75
C LEU A 46 16.76 1.57 12.81
N HIS A 47 16.52 1.28 14.09
CA HIS A 47 17.22 1.84 15.22
C HIS A 47 18.72 1.47 15.19
N GLU A 48 19.06 0.22 14.89
CA GLU A 48 20.46 -0.23 14.74
C GLU A 48 21.25 0.57 13.69
N PHE A 49 20.56 1.13 12.69
CA PHE A 49 21.17 1.94 11.63
C PHE A 49 20.96 3.46 11.81
N ASP A 50 20.48 3.92 12.97
CA ASP A 50 20.19 5.33 13.26
C ASP A 50 19.22 5.96 12.24
N LEU A 51 18.25 5.17 11.79
CA LEU A 51 17.21 5.59 10.85
C LEU A 51 15.89 5.89 11.57
N PRO A 52 15.05 6.80 11.05
CA PRO A 52 13.74 7.07 11.63
C PRO A 52 12.88 5.81 11.70
N GLU A 53 12.35 5.51 12.88
CA GLU A 53 11.48 4.35 13.18
C GLU A 53 10.05 4.52 12.65
N HIS A 54 9.92 5.09 11.45
CA HIS A 54 8.67 5.38 10.80
C HIS A 54 8.52 4.52 9.54
N LEU A 55 7.45 3.75 9.49
CA LEU A 55 7.17 2.86 8.37
C LEU A 55 5.77 3.02 7.79
N VAL A 56 5.63 2.56 6.55
CA VAL A 56 4.36 2.48 5.84
C VAL A 56 3.96 1.01 5.71
N VAL A 57 2.71 0.69 6.00
CA VAL A 57 2.20 -0.69 5.84
C VAL A 57 1.33 -0.77 4.58
N ASP A 58 1.67 -1.70 3.69
CA ASP A 58 0.86 -2.00 2.51
C ASP A 58 -0.10 -3.14 2.79
N PHE A 59 -1.40 -2.87 2.69
CA PHE A 59 -2.45 -3.84 2.97
C PHE A 59 -2.60 -4.87 1.86
N SER A 60 -2.04 -4.60 0.69
CA SER A 60 -2.16 -5.42 -0.51
C SER A 60 -1.05 -6.48 -0.60
N HIS A 61 -0.76 -6.93 -1.83
CA HIS A 61 0.33 -7.84 -2.17
C HIS A 61 0.52 -9.05 -1.23
N GLY A 62 1.66 -9.13 -0.55
CA GLY A 62 2.03 -10.26 0.30
C GLY A 62 1.22 -10.28 1.61
N ASN A 63 0.80 -9.12 2.09
CA ASN A 63 0.04 -8.98 3.33
C ASN A 63 -1.38 -9.49 3.19
N CYS A 64 -2.02 -9.29 2.03
CA CYS A 64 -3.32 -9.91 1.75
C CYS A 64 -3.23 -11.31 1.13
N GLN A 65 -2.02 -11.88 0.98
CA GLN A 65 -1.78 -13.13 0.25
C GLN A 65 -2.45 -13.18 -1.14
N LYS A 66 -2.45 -12.03 -1.84
CA LYS A 66 -3.13 -11.81 -3.13
C LYS A 66 -4.66 -11.97 -3.11
N GLN A 67 -5.28 -11.99 -1.93
CA GLN A 67 -6.73 -12.01 -1.76
C GLN A 67 -7.20 -10.61 -1.34
N HIS A 68 -7.75 -9.84 -2.29
CA HIS A 68 -8.14 -8.44 -2.07
C HIS A 68 -9.09 -8.23 -0.88
N ARG A 69 -9.95 -9.22 -0.54
CA ARG A 69 -10.87 -9.11 0.61
C ARG A 69 -10.15 -9.04 1.95
N ARG A 70 -8.97 -9.65 2.05
CA ARG A 70 -8.16 -9.66 3.26
C ARG A 70 -7.50 -8.32 3.57
N GLN A 71 -7.54 -7.36 2.64
CA GLN A 71 -7.10 -5.99 2.93
C GLN A 71 -7.87 -5.37 4.11
N LEU A 72 -9.12 -5.79 4.38
CA LEU A 72 -9.82 -5.34 5.59
C LEU A 72 -9.30 -5.97 6.87
N GLU A 73 -8.95 -7.25 6.84
CA GLU A 73 -8.35 -7.92 8.01
C GLU A 73 -7.06 -7.22 8.41
N VAL A 74 -6.20 -6.93 7.42
CA VAL A 74 -4.96 -6.17 7.63
C VAL A 74 -5.27 -4.75 8.15
N CYS A 75 -6.28 -4.09 7.59
CA CYS A 75 -6.68 -2.76 8.04
C CYS A 75 -7.15 -2.76 9.49
N GLU A 76 -7.95 -3.75 9.90
CA GLU A 76 -8.47 -3.85 11.27
C GLU A 76 -7.34 -4.06 12.27
N ASP A 77 -6.41 -4.98 11.98
CA ASP A 77 -5.23 -5.24 12.81
C ASP A 77 -4.37 -3.97 12.99
N ILE A 78 -4.06 -3.28 11.89
CA ILE A 78 -3.29 -2.04 11.92
C ILE A 78 -4.02 -0.93 12.68
N CYS A 79 -5.33 -0.81 12.52
CA CYS A 79 -6.13 0.15 13.30
C CYS A 79 -6.09 -0.17 14.81
N GLN A 80 -6.12 -1.45 15.19
CA GLN A 80 -5.99 -1.85 16.59
C GLN A 80 -4.61 -1.50 17.13
N GLN A 81 -3.54 -1.77 16.39
CA GLN A 81 -2.18 -1.41 16.80
C GLN A 81 -2.01 0.10 17.05
N ILE A 82 -2.59 0.95 16.19
CA ILE A 82 -2.57 2.41 16.38
C ILE A 82 -3.35 2.82 17.62
N ARG A 83 -4.54 2.24 17.83
CA ARG A 83 -5.35 2.52 19.03
C ARG A 83 -4.66 2.08 20.31
N ASN A 84 -3.85 1.03 20.24
CA ASN A 84 -3.03 0.55 21.34
C ASN A 84 -1.77 1.40 21.57
N GLY A 85 -1.58 2.48 20.80
CA GLY A 85 -0.50 3.46 21.01
C GLY A 85 0.69 3.32 20.07
N SER A 86 0.61 2.50 19.01
CA SER A 86 1.71 2.39 18.05
C SER A 86 1.97 3.72 17.32
N THR A 87 3.18 4.26 17.50
CA THR A 87 3.66 5.50 16.85
C THR A 87 4.54 5.23 15.62
N ALA A 88 5.00 3.99 15.44
CA ALA A 88 5.86 3.57 14.33
C ALA A 88 5.18 3.66 12.96
N ILE A 89 3.86 3.45 12.91
CA ILE A 89 3.10 3.41 11.67
C ILE A 89 2.77 4.84 11.22
N ALA A 90 3.56 5.34 10.26
CA ALA A 90 3.43 6.69 9.70
C ALA A 90 2.39 6.77 8.58
N GLY A 91 2.16 5.68 7.86
CA GLY A 91 1.19 5.66 6.76
C GLY A 91 0.75 4.26 6.34
N ILE A 92 -0.23 4.23 5.45
CA ILE A 92 -0.76 2.99 4.86
C ILE A 92 -0.84 3.09 3.35
N MET A 93 -0.73 1.94 2.69
CA MET A 93 -0.96 1.78 1.26
C MET A 93 -2.07 0.74 1.06
N ALA A 94 -3.03 1.06 0.18
CA ALA A 94 -4.13 0.17 -0.13
C ALA A 94 -4.47 0.26 -1.63
N GLU A 95 -4.85 -0.86 -2.24
CA GLU A 95 -5.21 -0.92 -3.66
C GLU A 95 -6.73 -0.89 -3.83
N SER A 96 -7.27 0.22 -4.36
CA SER A 96 -8.69 0.39 -4.69
C SER A 96 -8.91 0.96 -6.09
N PHE A 97 -9.93 0.48 -6.78
CA PHE A 97 -10.43 0.79 -8.13
C PHE A 97 -11.92 1.11 -8.05
N LEU A 98 -12.57 1.40 -9.18
CA LEU A 98 -14.02 1.67 -9.24
C LEU A 98 -14.89 0.39 -9.19
N ARG A 99 -14.35 -0.75 -9.61
CA ARG A 99 -14.98 -2.07 -9.54
C ARG A 99 -13.97 -3.07 -8.99
N GLU A 100 -14.45 -4.04 -8.22
CA GLU A 100 -13.59 -5.03 -7.57
C GLU A 100 -13.12 -6.10 -8.56
N GLY A 101 -11.98 -6.71 -8.24
CA GLY A 101 -11.45 -7.86 -8.95
C GLY A 101 -10.39 -7.50 -9.98
N THR A 102 -10.09 -8.45 -10.87
CA THR A 102 -9.13 -8.29 -11.95
C THR A 102 -9.80 -8.64 -13.27
N LEU A 103 -9.81 -7.70 -14.21
CA LEU A 103 -10.22 -8.02 -15.57
C LEU A 103 -9.09 -8.79 -16.26
N ARG A 104 -9.31 -10.07 -16.55
CA ARG A 104 -8.40 -10.84 -17.41
C ARG A 104 -8.58 -10.33 -18.83
N ARG A 105 -7.53 -9.71 -19.40
CA ARG A 105 -7.53 -9.39 -20.84
C ARG A 105 -7.65 -10.70 -21.63
N LEU A 106 -8.76 -10.84 -22.36
CA LEU A 106 -8.92 -11.84 -23.40
C LEU A 106 -8.18 -11.33 -24.66
N PRO A 107 -7.32 -12.14 -25.30
CA PRO A 107 -6.63 -11.72 -26.51
C PRO A 107 -7.60 -11.82 -27.69
N GLU A 108 -8.06 -10.68 -28.24
CA GLU A 108 -8.09 -10.43 -29.70
C GLU A 108 -8.69 -9.08 -30.15
N LEU A 109 -9.44 -8.33 -29.34
CA LEU A 109 -10.18 -7.15 -29.86
C LEU A 109 -9.71 -5.75 -29.42
N TRP A 110 -8.66 -5.61 -28.61
CA TRP A 110 -8.29 -4.32 -27.99
C TRP A 110 -6.91 -3.75 -28.38
N ARG A 111 -6.43 -3.99 -29.60
CA ARG A 111 -5.12 -3.52 -30.06
C ARG A 111 -5.01 -2.01 -30.35
N LYS A 112 -5.89 -1.17 -29.78
CA LYS A 112 -5.82 0.30 -29.93
C LYS A 112 -5.85 1.13 -28.65
N VAL A 113 -5.90 0.55 -27.44
CA VAL A 113 -5.80 1.36 -26.21
C VAL A 113 -4.92 0.73 -25.14
N SER A 114 -3.81 1.41 -24.89
CA SER A 114 -2.97 1.42 -23.69
C SER A 114 -2.06 0.22 -23.37
N CYS A 115 -0.78 0.57 -23.31
CA CYS A 115 0.39 -0.24 -23.03
C CYS A 115 0.50 -0.52 -21.52
N ALA A 116 0.38 -1.78 -21.12
CA ALA A 116 0.89 -2.25 -19.85
C ALA A 116 1.35 -3.70 -20.04
N LYS A 117 2.67 -3.86 -20.13
CA LYS A 117 3.38 -5.11 -20.33
C LYS A 117 3.24 -5.99 -19.07
N GLU A 118 3.01 -7.26 -19.33
CA GLU A 118 2.84 -8.42 -18.45
C GLU A 118 3.51 -8.34 -17.07
N ARG A 119 2.72 -8.22 -15.99
CA ARG A 119 3.13 -8.46 -14.59
C ARG A 119 2.06 -9.29 -13.88
N LYS A 120 2.51 -10.27 -13.09
CA LYS A 120 1.67 -11.24 -12.36
C LYS A 120 0.61 -10.51 -11.50
N LYS A 121 -0.65 -10.82 -11.79
CA LYS A 121 -1.93 -10.38 -11.20
C LYS A 121 -1.89 -9.83 -9.76
N SER A 122 -2.20 -8.54 -9.60
CA SER A 122 -2.84 -7.97 -8.40
C SER A 122 -4.33 -7.75 -8.69
N SER A 123 -5.18 -8.08 -7.73
CA SER A 123 -6.63 -7.79 -7.74
C SER A 123 -6.90 -6.75 -6.67
N ALA A 124 -7.79 -5.80 -6.95
CA ALA A 124 -7.94 -4.62 -6.11
C ALA A 124 -9.41 -4.22 -5.95
N VAL A 125 -9.67 -3.33 -4.98
CA VAL A 125 -11.02 -3.07 -4.41
C VAL A 125 -11.86 -2.13 -5.32
N SER A 126 -13.14 -1.88 -5.05
CA SER A 126 -14.11 -1.10 -5.87
C SER A 126 -14.48 0.29 -5.30
N ARG A 127 -15.03 1.22 -6.12
CA ARG A 127 -15.52 2.59 -5.82
C ARG A 127 -16.64 2.93 -6.82
N SER A 128 -17.89 3.01 -6.40
CA SER A 128 -19.01 3.33 -7.29
C SER A 128 -19.61 4.71 -7.02
N LEU A 129 -19.78 5.51 -8.07
CA LEU A 129 -20.63 6.70 -8.11
C LEU A 129 -22.12 6.28 -8.06
N THR A 130 -22.90 7.02 -7.26
CA THR A 130 -24.34 7.00 -6.92
C THR A 130 -25.30 6.46 -8.01
N VAL A 131 -26.35 5.66 -7.72
CA VAL A 131 -27.58 5.98 -6.96
C VAL A 131 -28.24 4.70 -6.36
N ASN A 132 -28.87 4.84 -5.19
CA ASN A 132 -29.49 3.81 -4.30
C ASN A 132 -30.81 3.19 -4.86
N PRO A 133 -31.36 2.05 -4.34
CA PRO A 133 -31.36 1.63 -2.92
C PRO A 133 -31.15 0.12 -2.55
N LEU A 134 -30.50 -0.09 -1.38
CA LEU A 134 -30.45 -1.29 -0.50
C LEU A 134 -29.63 -2.54 -0.93
N PRO A 135 -29.06 -3.33 0.01
CA PRO A 135 -28.17 -2.99 1.11
C PRO A 135 -26.80 -3.71 0.91
N THR A 136 -25.99 -3.27 -0.06
CA THR A 136 -24.59 -3.74 -0.22
C THR A 136 -23.58 -2.63 0.06
N ARG A 137 -24.01 -1.64 0.86
CA ARG A 137 -23.19 -0.50 1.25
C ARG A 137 -21.90 -0.94 1.94
N VAL A 138 -20.91 -0.05 1.87
CA VAL A 138 -19.78 0.08 2.80
C VAL A 138 -18.52 -0.74 2.46
N TRP A 139 -17.77 -0.38 1.42
CA TRP A 139 -16.35 -0.80 1.32
C TRP A 139 -15.40 0.34 0.89
N ALA A 140 -15.79 1.20 -0.06
CA ALA A 140 -14.96 2.27 -0.64
C ALA A 140 -14.63 3.49 0.27
N GLY A 141 -14.72 3.31 1.58
CA GLY A 141 -14.34 4.30 2.59
C GLY A 141 -13.98 3.67 3.92
N LYS A 142 -14.10 2.34 4.08
CA LYS A 142 -13.81 1.67 5.35
C LYS A 142 -12.35 1.81 5.72
N ILE A 143 -11.44 1.56 4.78
CA ILE A 143 -9.99 1.62 5.05
C ILE A 143 -9.54 3.04 5.40
N PRO A 144 -9.78 4.07 4.54
CA PRO A 144 -9.43 5.44 4.90
C PRO A 144 -10.14 5.92 6.17
N ASN A 145 -11.44 5.67 6.33
CA ASN A 145 -12.18 6.15 7.50
C ASN A 145 -11.73 5.44 8.79
N ALA A 146 -11.47 4.13 8.74
CA ALA A 146 -10.97 3.39 9.90
C ALA A 146 -9.57 3.88 10.29
N TRP A 147 -8.70 4.10 9.30
CA TRP A 147 -7.37 4.67 9.51
C TRP A 147 -7.42 6.06 10.13
N PHE A 148 -8.20 6.99 9.54
CA PHE A 148 -8.36 8.35 10.08
C PHE A 148 -9.00 8.33 11.47
N ALA A 149 -10.00 7.48 11.69
CA ALA A 149 -10.61 7.32 13.01
C ALA A 149 -9.61 6.77 14.03
N ALA A 150 -8.77 5.81 13.67
CA ALA A 150 -7.75 5.26 14.55
C ALA A 150 -6.67 6.31 14.91
N LYS A 151 -6.19 7.09 13.93
CA LYS A 151 -5.20 8.15 14.16
C LYS A 151 -5.73 9.33 14.98
N ASN A 152 -7.00 9.69 14.83
CA ASN A 152 -7.61 10.85 15.50
C ASN A 152 -8.38 10.48 16.78
N SER A 153 -8.40 9.21 17.18
CA SER A 153 -9.00 8.82 18.46
C SER A 153 -8.09 9.30 19.60
N PRO A 154 -8.62 9.96 20.64
CA PRO A 154 -7.83 10.26 21.83
C PRO A 154 -7.33 8.94 22.41
N LEU A 155 -6.00 8.84 22.59
CA LEU A 155 -5.38 7.75 23.32
C LEU A 155 -6.08 7.66 24.68
N ARG A 156 -6.68 6.50 24.97
CA ARG A 156 -7.32 6.25 26.26
C ARG A 156 -6.29 6.07 27.35
#